data_AF-A0A0L6VUE9-F1
#
_entry.id   AF-A0A0L6VUE9-F1
#
_cell.length_a   1.000
_cell.length_b   1.000
_cell.length_c   1.000
_cell.angle_alpha   90.00
_cell.angle_beta   90.00
_cell.angle_gamma   90.00
#
_symmetry.space_group_name_H-M   'P 1'
#
loop_
_entity.id
_entity.type
_entity.pdbx_description
1 polymer ?
#
loop_
_entity_poly.entity_id
_entity_poly.type
_entity_poly.pdbx_seq_one_letter_code
_entity_poly.pdbx_strand_id
1 'polypeptide(L)'
;MSYVILGKRVLNEHLAVGTLAVFGTGVALAMRGGSKTDKSQIPAPAINSSSKDEEAFIREFVANMEREDAAAIVALLGLDQLSHFR
;
A
#
# COMPACT_ATOMS: atom_id res chain seq x y z
N MET A 1 -9.54 -36.18 -6.58
CA MET A 1 -10.27 -36.48 -5.32
C MET A 1 -11.40 -35.47 -5.18
N SER A 2 -12.58 -35.88 -4.71
CA SER A 2 -13.76 -35.00 -4.59
C SER A 2 -14.32 -35.03 -3.17
N TYR A 3 -14.81 -33.90 -2.68
CA TYR A 3 -15.41 -33.76 -1.35
C TYR A 3 -16.91 -33.45 -1.48
N VAL A 4 -17.71 -33.93 -0.53
CA VAL A 4 -19.14 -33.58 -0.46
C VAL A 4 -19.30 -32.41 0.49
N ILE A 5 -19.67 -31.25 -0.05
CA ILE A 5 -19.90 -30.03 0.70
C ILE A 5 -21.36 -29.65 0.47
N LEU A 6 -22.14 -29.48 1.55
CA LEU A 6 -23.56 -29.12 1.48
C LEU A 6 -24.39 -30.07 0.58
N GLY A 7 -24.05 -31.37 0.57
CA GLY A 7 -24.72 -32.37 -0.25
C GLY A 7 -24.36 -32.36 -1.75
N LYS A 8 -23.40 -31.52 -2.17
CA LYS A 8 -22.89 -31.48 -3.54
C LYS A 8 -21.45 -31.96 -3.60
N ARG A 9 -21.13 -32.74 -4.65
CA ARG A 9 -19.75 -33.16 -4.92
C ARG A 9 -18.99 -31.98 -5.53
N VAL A 10 -17.91 -31.58 -4.86
CA VAL A 10 -17.01 -30.51 -5.28
C VAL A 10 -15.62 -31.13 -5.52
N LEU A 11 -15.04 -30.82 -6.67
CA LEU A 11 -13.70 -31.29 -7.05
C LEU A 11 -12.63 -30.45 -6.35
N ASN A 12 -11.52 -31.06 -5.96
CA ASN A 12 -10.48 -30.42 -5.14
C ASN A 12 -9.89 -29.16 -5.81
N GLU A 13 -9.70 -29.19 -7.13
CA GLU A 13 -9.18 -28.06 -7.91
C GLU A 13 -10.11 -26.83 -7.86
N HIS A 14 -11.42 -27.05 -7.83
CA HIS A 14 -12.40 -25.96 -7.73
C HIS A 14 -12.44 -25.39 -6.31
N LEU A 15 -12.26 -26.26 -5.30
CA LEU A 15 -12.19 -25.84 -3.91
C LEU A 15 -10.92 -25.01 -3.65
N ALA A 16 -9.78 -25.43 -4.19
CA ALA A 16 -8.52 -24.71 -4.09
C ALA A 16 -8.60 -23.33 -4.78
N VAL A 17 -9.06 -23.29 -6.04
CA VAL A 17 -9.22 -22.04 -6.79
C VAL A 17 -10.24 -21.11 -6.12
N GLY A 18 -11.37 -21.64 -5.67
CA GLY A 18 -12.39 -20.86 -4.95
C GLY A 18 -11.85 -20.24 -3.67
N THR A 19 -11.09 -21.00 -2.88
CA THR A 19 -10.48 -20.50 -1.63
C THR A 19 -9.47 -19.40 -1.91
N LEU A 20 -8.57 -19.60 -2.89
CA LEU A 20 -7.58 -18.60 -3.28
C LEU A 20 -8.22 -17.33 -3.83
N ALA A 21 -9.28 -17.46 -4.64
CA ALA A 21 -10.02 -16.33 -5.17
C ALA A 21 -10.71 -15.53 -4.06
N VAL A 22 -11.41 -16.20 -3.12
CA VAL A 22 -12.06 -15.55 -1.99
C VAL A 22 -11.04 -14.88 -1.07
N PHE A 23 -9.94 -15.56 -0.75
CA PHE A 23 -8.89 -15.01 0.09
C PHE A 23 -8.21 -13.80 -0.58
N GLY A 24 -7.78 -13.95 -1.83
CA GLY A 24 -7.11 -12.89 -2.58
C GLY A 24 -7.99 -11.66 -2.79
N THR A 25 -9.26 -11.86 -3.13
CA THR A 25 -10.22 -10.74 -3.26
C THR A 25 -10.55 -10.13 -1.90
N GLY A 26 -10.67 -10.92 -0.84
CA GLY A 26 -10.88 -10.43 0.53
C GLY A 26 -9.74 -9.53 1.01
N VAL A 27 -8.49 -9.97 0.81
CA VAL A 27 -7.30 -9.17 1.11
C VAL A 27 -7.25 -7.92 0.23
N ALA A 28 -7.47 -8.05 -1.07
CA ALA A 28 -7.46 -6.91 -1.98
C ALA A 28 -8.53 -5.87 -1.61
N LEU A 29 -9.74 -6.30 -1.23
CA LEU A 29 -10.81 -5.39 -0.80
C LEU A 29 -10.49 -4.73 0.55
N ALA A 30 -9.92 -5.47 1.51
CA ALA A 30 -9.47 -4.93 2.78
C ALA A 30 -8.37 -3.88 2.59
N MET A 31 -7.43 -4.11 1.66
CA MET A 31 -6.35 -3.18 1.33
C MET A 31 -6.79 -2.01 0.45
N ARG A 32 -7.87 -2.17 -0.34
CA ARG A 32 -8.43 -1.10 -1.19
C ARG A 32 -9.21 -0.06 -0.40
N GLY A 33 -9.64 -0.39 0.82
CA GLY A 33 -10.42 0.47 1.72
C GLY A 33 -9.55 1.34 2.60
N GLY A 34 -8.78 2.24 2.01
CA GLY A 34 -8.13 3.36 2.71
C GLY A 34 -8.59 4.66 2.08
N SER A 35 -9.63 5.28 2.66
CA SER A 35 -9.75 6.75 2.54
C SER A 35 -8.37 7.30 2.83
N LYS A 36 -7.84 8.17 1.96
CA LYS A 36 -6.61 8.93 2.21
C LYS A 36 -6.66 9.35 3.67
N THR A 37 -5.92 8.66 4.53
CA THR A 37 -5.79 9.10 5.90
C THR A 37 -5.24 10.49 5.74
N ASP A 38 -6.00 11.49 6.20
CA ASP A 38 -5.50 12.85 6.30
C ASP A 38 -4.12 12.71 6.93
N LYS A 39 -3.05 13.05 6.18
CA LYS A 39 -1.67 12.94 6.68
C LYS A 39 -1.49 13.73 7.99
N SER A 40 -2.45 14.62 8.31
CA SER A 40 -2.65 15.31 9.58
C SER A 40 -3.01 14.42 10.78
N GLN A 41 -3.48 13.19 10.59
CA GLN A 41 -3.91 12.27 11.67
C GLN A 41 -2.96 11.10 11.89
N ILE A 42 -1.92 10.96 11.07
CA ILE A 42 -0.83 10.02 11.33
C ILE A 42 0.09 10.74 12.32
N PRO A 43 0.17 10.31 13.59
CA PRO A 43 1.16 10.87 14.50
C PRO A 43 2.52 10.62 13.86
N ALA A 44 3.33 11.68 13.73
CA ALA A 44 4.70 11.53 13.27
C ALA A 44 5.34 10.38 14.06
N PRO A 45 5.96 9.39 13.40
CA PRO A 45 6.53 8.24 14.08
C PRO A 45 7.47 8.76 15.15
N ALA A 46 7.22 8.38 16.42
CA ALA A 46 8.02 8.85 17.53
C ALA A 46 9.45 8.31 17.36
N ILE A 47 10.34 9.15 16.81
CA ILE A 47 11.75 8.86 16.60
C ILE A 47 12.39 8.77 18.00
N ASN A 48 12.43 7.57 18.56
CA ASN A 48 13.16 7.26 19.77
C ASN A 48 14.42 6.52 19.36
N SER A 49 15.53 7.24 19.18
CA SER A 49 16.85 6.64 18.94
C SER A 49 17.75 6.90 20.15
N SER A 50 18.70 5.99 20.39
CA SER A 50 19.62 6.10 21.52
C SER A 50 20.76 7.10 21.28
N SER A 51 20.88 7.69 20.08
CA SER A 51 21.99 8.57 19.69
C SER A 51 21.55 9.71 18.76
N LYS A 52 22.02 10.93 19.03
CA LYS A 52 21.68 12.15 18.27
C LYS A 52 21.99 12.04 16.77
N ASP A 53 23.00 11.25 16.41
CA ASP A 53 23.42 11.06 15.02
C ASP A 53 22.44 10.16 14.24
N GLU A 54 21.95 9.10 14.88
CA GLU A 54 20.96 8.20 14.29
C GLU A 54 19.60 8.91 14.09
N GLU A 55 19.22 9.82 14.99
CA GLU A 55 18.01 10.62 14.78
C GLU A 55 18.11 11.53 13.55
N ALA A 56 19.28 12.14 13.32
CA ALA A 56 19.49 13.01 12.16
C ALA A 56 19.41 12.20 10.85
N PHE A 57 20.01 11.01 10.84
CA PHE A 57 19.92 10.09 9.71
C PHE A 57 18.47 9.66 9.41
N ILE A 58 17.70 9.27 10.44
CA ILE A 58 16.31 8.83 10.23
C ILE A 58 15.44 9.99 9.72
N ARG A 59 15.67 11.23 10.20
CA ARG A 59 14.95 12.42 9.74
C ARG A 59 15.24 12.72 8.27
N GLU A 60 16.51 12.66 7.86
CA GLU A 60 16.91 12.88 6.47
C GLU A 60 16.33 11.80 5.55
N PHE A 61 16.38 10.53 5.98
CA PHE A 61 15.82 9.40 5.24
C PHE A 61 14.32 9.54 5.00
N VAL A 62 13.54 9.85 6.05
CA VAL A 62 12.09 10.08 5.93
C VAL A 62 11.80 11.30 5.04
N ALA A 63 12.56 12.39 5.18
CA ALA A 63 12.39 13.59 4.37
C ALA A 63 12.72 13.39 2.88
N ASN A 64 13.62 12.46 2.56
CA ASN A 64 13.92 12.10 1.18
C ASN A 64 12.83 11.22 0.58
N MET A 65 12.31 10.24 1.33
CA MET A 65 11.20 9.39 0.88
C MET A 65 9.93 10.20 0.59
N GLU A 66 9.59 11.17 1.44
CA GLU A 66 8.42 12.03 1.20
C GLU A 66 8.57 12.90 -0.07
N ARG A 67 9.81 13.32 -0.40
CA ARG A 67 10.09 14.03 -1.64
C ARG A 67 9.99 13.13 -2.86
N GLU A 68 10.48 11.90 -2.78
CA GLU A 68 10.40 10.93 -3.88
C GLU A 68 8.95 10.54 -4.19
N ASP A 69 8.11 10.33 -3.17
CA ASP A 69 6.67 10.10 -3.36
C ASP A 69 5.97 11.31 -3.99
N ALA A 70 6.34 12.55 -3.59
CA ALA A 70 5.80 13.76 -4.20
C ALA A 70 6.28 13.94 -5.66
N ALA A 71 7.54 13.63 -5.95
CA ALA A 71 8.12 13.71 -7.29
C ALA A 71 7.52 12.65 -8.22
N ALA A 72 7.28 11.43 -7.74
CA ALA A 72 6.60 10.38 -8.49
C ALA A 72 5.15 10.78 -8.84
N ILE A 73 4.45 11.45 -7.92
CA ILE A 73 3.10 11.96 -8.16
C ILE A 73 3.10 13.13 -9.17
N VAL A 74 4.07 14.04 -9.11
CA VAL A 74 4.21 15.17 -10.06
C VAL A 74 4.63 14.69 -11.47
N ALA A 75 5.51 13.69 -11.56
CA ALA A 75 5.90 13.07 -12.83
C ALA A 75 4.73 12.31 -13.48
N LEU A 76 3.87 11.67 -12.69
CA LEU A 76 2.68 10.96 -13.18
C LEU A 76 1.56 11.93 -13.64
N LEU A 77 1.52 13.15 -13.12
CA LEU A 77 0.49 14.18 -13.42
C LEU A 77 0.86 15.14 -14.56
N GLY A 78 1.98 14.94 -15.25
CA GLY A 78 2.24 15.56 -16.57
C GLY A 78 2.25 17.09 -16.60
N LEU A 79 2.68 17.75 -15.52
CA LEU A 79 2.76 19.22 -15.46
C LEU A 79 4.06 19.81 -16.05
N ASP A 80 4.91 18.99 -16.68
CA ASP A 80 6.16 19.44 -17.33
C ASP A 80 5.91 20.17 -18.67
N GLN A 81 4.72 20.05 -19.26
CA GLN A 81 4.40 20.69 -20.56
C GLN A 81 3.91 22.14 -20.48
N LEU A 82 3.82 22.75 -19.29
CA LEU A 82 3.26 24.12 -19.15
C LEU A 82 4.24 25.17 -18.61
N SER A 83 5.54 24.90 -18.59
CA SER A 83 6.57 25.89 -18.24
C SER A 83 7.32 26.48 -19.45
N HIS A 84 7.07 25.97 -20.66
CA HIS A 84 7.66 26.50 -21.90
C HIS A 84 6.79 27.56 -22.62
N PHE A 85 5.66 27.97 -22.03
CA PHE A 85 4.73 28.96 -22.61
C PHE A 85 4.54 30.23 -21.77
N ARG A 86 5.55 30.63 -20.99
CA ARG A 86 5.68 32.01 -20.52
C ARG A 86 7.14 32.43 -20.39
#